data_AF-A0A3C1CEP5-F1
#
_entry.id   AF-A0A3C1CEP5-F1
#
_cell.length_a   1.000
_cell.length_b   1.000
_cell.length_c   1.000
_cell.angle_alpha   90.00
_cell.angle_beta   90.00
_cell.angle_gamma   90.00
#
_symmetry.space_group_name_H-M   'P 1'
#
loop_
_entity.id
_entity.type
_entity.pdbx_description
1 polymer ?
#
loop_
_entity_poly.entity_id
_entity_poly.type
_entity_poly.pdbx_seq_one_letter_code
_entity_poly.pdbx_strand_id
1 'polypeptide(L)' 'NDEETLALIVGGHTFGKTHGAAPEEYVGPEPEGAPLEEQGLGWRSTFGTGTGADTITSGLEGAWTNEP' A
#
# COMPACT_ATOMS: atom_id res chain seq x y z
N ASN A 1 17.61 -12.02 -16.17
CA ASN A 1 18.03 -11.31 -17.40
C ASN A 1 16.90 -10.39 -17.83
N ASP A 2 17.01 -9.67 -18.94
CA ASP A 2 16.01 -8.67 -19.34
C ASP A 2 14.59 -9.26 -19.51
N GLU A 3 14.50 -10.48 -20.06
CA GLU A 3 13.23 -11.18 -20.27
C GLU A 3 12.53 -11.50 -18.94
N GLU A 4 13.26 -12.03 -17.98
CA GLU A 4 12.73 -12.40 -16.66
C GLU A 4 12.30 -11.16 -15.86
N THR A 5 13.06 -10.07 -15.92
CA THR A 5 12.71 -8.81 -15.24
C THR A 5 11.42 -8.23 -15.81
N LEU A 6 11.25 -8.23 -17.14
CA LEU A 6 10.02 -7.78 -17.78
C LEU A 6 8.84 -8.67 -17.36
N ALA A 7 9.01 -9.99 -17.44
CA ALA A 7 7.94 -10.94 -17.12
C ALA A 7 7.45 -10.78 -15.68
N LEU A 8 8.36 -10.60 -14.71
CA LEU A 8 8.00 -10.43 -13.30
C LEU A 8 7.30 -9.11 -13.02
N ILE A 9 7.80 -7.99 -13.56
CA ILE A 9 7.24 -6.67 -13.27
C ILE A 9 5.89 -6.49 -13.96
N VAL A 10 5.81 -6.79 -15.26
CA VAL A 10 4.56 -6.66 -16.02
C VAL A 10 3.54 -7.68 -15.51
N GLY A 11 3.96 -8.92 -15.27
CA GLY A 11 3.09 -9.96 -14.70
C GLY A 11 2.58 -9.60 -13.31
N GLY A 12 3.43 -9.07 -12.43
CA GLY A 12 3.04 -8.64 -11.09
C GLY A 12 2.08 -7.45 -11.10
N HIS A 13 2.41 -6.39 -11.83
CA HIS A 13 1.57 -5.18 -11.93
C HIS A 13 0.33 -5.35 -12.82
N THR A 14 0.11 -6.52 -13.42
CA THR A 14 -1.18 -6.84 -14.06
C THR A 14 -2.31 -6.93 -13.03
N PHE A 15 -1.97 -7.20 -11.76
CA PHE A 15 -2.93 -7.42 -10.68
C PHE A 15 -2.92 -6.30 -9.65
N GLY A 16 -4.10 -5.98 -9.12
CA GLY A 16 -4.28 -5.07 -7.98
C GLY A 16 -3.96 -3.61 -8.28
N LYS A 17 -3.48 -2.91 -7.26
CA LYS A 17 -3.24 -1.46 -7.27
C LYS A 17 -2.23 -1.02 -6.22
N THR A 18 -1.72 0.20 -6.35
CA THR A 18 -1.02 0.91 -5.26
C THR A 18 -2.03 1.67 -4.38
N HIS A 19 -1.60 2.10 -3.19
CA HIS A 19 -2.44 2.82 -2.22
C HIS A 19 -1.76 4.11 -1.74
N GLY A 20 -2.43 5.24 -1.96
CA GLY A 20 -1.95 6.60 -1.75
C GLY A 20 -3.10 7.62 -1.72
N ALA A 21 -4.19 7.28 -1.02
CA ALA A 21 -5.39 8.11 -0.95
C ALA A 21 -5.16 9.52 -0.34
N ALA A 22 -4.09 9.69 0.45
CA ALA A 22 -3.70 10.96 1.06
C ALA A 22 -2.18 11.01 1.34
N PRO A 23 -1.63 12.17 1.77
CA PRO A 23 -0.23 12.31 2.18
C PRO A 23 0.20 11.33 3.28
N GLU A 24 1.50 11.02 3.33
CA GLU A 24 2.07 10.06 4.29
C GLU A 24 1.97 10.50 5.77
N GLU A 25 1.73 11.78 6.04
CA GLU A 25 1.62 12.33 7.40
C GLU A 25 0.51 11.71 8.25
N TYR A 26 -0.48 11.08 7.60
CA TYR A 26 -1.57 10.37 8.26
C TYR A 26 -1.20 8.96 8.73
N VAL A 27 -0.04 8.42 8.30
CA VAL A 27 0.41 7.05 8.58
C VAL A 27 1.23 7.03 9.87
N GLY A 28 0.79 6.22 10.84
CA GLY A 28 1.48 6.00 12.10
C GLY A 28 2.76 5.15 12.01
N PRO A 29 3.37 4.83 13.17
CA PRO A 29 4.62 4.08 13.23
C PRO A 29 4.49 2.67 12.64
N GLU A 30 5.60 2.12 12.16
CA GLU A 30 5.73 0.73 11.71
C GLU A 30 5.50 -0.29 12.84
N PRO A 31 5.27 -1.59 12.53
CA PRO A 31 4.84 -2.57 13.54
C PRO A 31 5.71 -2.69 14.80
N GLU A 32 7.04 -2.60 14.67
CA GLU A 32 7.96 -2.67 15.82
C GLU A 32 8.06 -1.34 16.61
N GLY A 33 7.58 -0.24 16.04
CA GLY A 33 7.46 1.06 16.68
C GLY A 33 6.05 1.38 17.18
N ALA A 34 5.06 0.51 16.90
CA ALA A 34 3.67 0.72 17.22
C ALA A 34 3.34 0.38 18.70
N PRO A 35 2.28 0.99 19.27
CA PRO A 35 1.80 0.66 20.61
C PRO A 35 1.41 -0.83 20.74
N LEU A 36 1.58 -1.40 21.94
CA LEU A 36 1.32 -2.82 22.20
C LEU A 36 -0.14 -3.23 21.89
N GLU A 37 -1.10 -2.33 22.09
CA GLU A 37 -2.51 -2.55 21.78
C GLU A 37 -2.79 -2.78 20.29
N GLU A 38 -1.86 -2.43 19.39
CA GLU A 38 -1.96 -2.75 17.96
C GLU A 38 -1.56 -4.20 17.65
N GLN A 39 -1.10 -4.97 18.65
CA GLN A 39 -0.94 -6.43 18.59
C GLN A 39 -0.08 -6.91 17.41
N GLY A 40 1.05 -6.24 17.16
CA GLY A 40 2.00 -6.57 16.10
C GLY A 40 1.61 -6.05 14.72
N LEU A 41 0.54 -5.26 14.63
CA LEU A 41 0.25 -4.43 13.45
C LEU A 41 0.97 -3.07 13.58
N GLY A 42 0.95 -2.30 12.50
CA GLY A 42 1.47 -0.93 12.43
C GLY A 42 0.94 -0.20 11.21
N TRP A 43 1.52 0.96 10.91
CA TRP A 43 1.10 1.88 9.84
C TRP A 43 -0.37 2.28 9.94
N ARG A 44 -0.90 2.35 11.18
CA ARG A 44 -2.28 2.77 11.40
C ARG A 44 -2.50 4.16 10.79
N SER A 45 -3.39 4.23 9.81
CA SER A 45 -3.75 5.49 9.16
C SER A 45 -4.84 6.22 9.94
N THR A 46 -4.67 7.53 10.09
CA THR A 46 -5.68 8.45 10.65
C THR A 46 -6.54 9.14 9.59
N PHE A 47 -6.27 8.88 8.31
CA PHE A 47 -7.04 9.44 7.20
C PHE A 47 -8.31 8.63 6.95
N GLY A 48 -9.48 9.30 6.96
CA GLY A 48 -10.77 8.66 6.67
C GLY A 48 -11.04 7.44 7.58
N THR A 49 -11.38 6.31 6.96
CA THR A 49 -11.53 5.01 7.63
C THR A 49 -10.20 4.30 7.92
N GLY A 50 -9.09 4.80 7.38
CA GLY A 50 -7.75 4.24 7.50
C GLY A 50 -7.51 2.95 6.72
N THR A 51 -8.51 2.46 5.98
CA THR A 51 -8.48 1.19 5.22
C THR A 51 -9.38 1.27 3.97
N GLY A 52 -9.42 0.22 3.16
CA GLY A 52 -10.27 0.18 1.95
C GLY A 52 -9.95 1.33 0.99
N ALA A 53 -10.97 2.13 0.65
CA ALA A 53 -10.83 3.29 -0.24
C ALA A 53 -9.88 4.38 0.30
N ASP A 54 -9.68 4.44 1.63
CA ASP A 54 -8.83 5.45 2.29
C ASP A 54 -7.42 4.91 2.61
N THR A 55 -7.05 3.75 2.07
CA THR A 55 -5.76 3.10 2.38
C THR A 55 -4.58 3.93 1.84
N ILE A 56 -3.52 4.01 2.65
CA ILE A 56 -2.24 4.61 2.29
C ILE A 56 -1.16 3.54 2.53
N THR A 57 -0.28 3.32 1.55
CA THR A 57 0.83 2.37 1.68
C THR A 57 2.09 2.93 1.03
N SER A 58 2.14 3.02 -0.29
CA SER A 58 3.31 3.57 -1.00
C SER A 58 3.20 5.08 -1.26
N GLY A 59 2.01 5.66 -1.09
CA GLY A 59 1.72 7.05 -1.47
C GLY A 59 1.41 7.24 -2.96
N LEU A 60 1.55 6.18 -3.78
CA LEU A 60 1.11 6.15 -5.17
C LEU A 60 -0.32 5.59 -5.23
N GLU A 61 -1.17 6.09 -6.13
CA GLU A 61 -2.57 5.67 -6.23
C GLU A 61 -2.94 5.21 -7.65
N GLY A 62 -3.57 4.05 -7.74
CA GLY A 62 -4.16 3.54 -8.98
C GLY A 62 -3.81 2.10 -9.32
N ALA A 63 -4.62 1.52 -10.20
CA ALA A 63 -4.38 0.25 -10.85
C ALA A 63 -3.71 0.46 -12.21
N TRP A 64 -2.99 -0.55 -12.71
CA TRP A 64 -2.34 -0.51 -14.02
C TRP A 64 -3.23 -1.03 -15.16
N THR A 65 -4.28 -1.80 -14.84
CA THR A 65 -5.18 -2.45 -15.80
C THR A 65 -6.64 -2.05 -15.56
N ASN A 66 -7.51 -2.31 -16.54
CA ASN A 66 -8.96 -2.06 -16.42
C ASN A 66 -9.70 -3.18 -15.66
N GLU A 67 -9.11 -4.37 -15.59
CA GLU A 67 -9.58 -5.53 -14.83
C GLU A 67 -8.50 -5.98 -13.81
N PRO A 68 -8.30 -5.22 -12.72
CA PRO A 68 -7.22 -5.44 -11.75
C PRO A 68 -7.42 -6.64 -10.82
#